data_AF-A0A2V6ILY8-F1
#
_entry.id   AF-A0A2V6ILY8-F1
#
_cell.length_a   1.000
_cell.length_b   1.000
_cell.length_c   1.000
_cell.angle_alpha   90.00
_cell.angle_beta   90.00
_cell.angle_gamma   90.00
#
_symmetry.space_group_name_H-M   'P 1'
#
loop_
_entity.id
_entity.type
_entity.pdbx_description
1 polymer ?
#
loop_
_entity_poly.entity_id
_entity_poly.type
_entity_poly.pdbx_seq_one_letter_code
_entity_poly.pdbx_strand_id
1 'polypeptide(L)'
;MVRRWTGGGIVFHGEDLTYSILVPANDVTFAESSMWIYENVHRALCDALGETRRHAILAEGDHFGRFSSTIAAGRAGISDASYNCFTTAVRADVMIDGRKVAGAAQRRTRRGLLQQGSIQGTDIGNGLAERFAQALSANCCERKVDEEILKLAQKLAQQKYGTESWLRKR
;
A
#
# COMPACT_ATOMS: atom_id res chain seq x y z
N MET A 1 -0.25 -17.59 5.48
CA MET A 1 -1.26 -16.54 5.20
C MET A 1 -1.35 -15.62 6.42
N VAL A 2 -1.44 -14.31 6.23
CA VAL A 2 -1.54 -13.33 7.33
C VAL A 2 -2.74 -12.41 7.12
N ARG A 3 -3.36 -11.96 8.22
CA ARG A 3 -4.47 -10.98 8.19
C ARG A 3 -3.99 -9.63 8.71
N ARG A 4 -3.91 -8.63 7.83
CA ARG A 4 -3.52 -7.26 8.19
C ARG A 4 -4.60 -6.55 9.02
N TRP A 5 -4.23 -5.43 9.64
CA TRP A 5 -5.14 -4.67 10.49
C TRP A 5 -6.10 -3.78 9.68
N THR A 6 -5.66 -3.26 8.53
CA THR A 6 -6.51 -2.55 7.57
C THR A 6 -7.46 -3.51 6.83
N GLY A 7 -8.52 -2.98 6.22
CA GLY A 7 -9.39 -3.76 5.33
C GLY A 7 -8.79 -3.97 3.92
N GLY A 8 -9.64 -4.33 2.96
CA GLY A 8 -9.30 -4.57 1.55
C GLY A 8 -9.15 -6.05 1.19
N GLY A 9 -8.78 -6.36 -0.05
CA GLY A 9 -8.65 -7.73 -0.55
C GLY A 9 -7.28 -8.37 -0.29
N ILE A 10 -6.99 -9.44 -1.03
CA ILE A 10 -5.78 -10.27 -0.87
C ILE A 10 -4.65 -9.67 -1.72
N VAL A 11 -3.45 -9.67 -1.14
CA VAL A 11 -2.21 -9.27 -1.82
C VAL A 11 -1.22 -10.42 -1.68
N PHE A 12 -0.59 -10.79 -2.80
CA PHE A 12 0.53 -11.71 -2.81
C PHE A 12 1.82 -10.89 -2.69
N HIS A 13 2.58 -11.15 -1.62
CA HIS A 13 3.87 -10.53 -1.37
C HIS A 13 5.00 -11.41 -1.88
N GLY A 14 6.15 -10.80 -2.20
CA GLY A 14 7.35 -11.49 -2.66
C GLY A 14 8.48 -10.52 -2.93
N GLU A 15 8.43 -9.89 -4.11
CA GLU A 15 9.43 -8.91 -4.59
C GLU A 15 8.94 -7.46 -4.44
N ASP A 16 7.98 -7.21 -3.55
CA ASP A 16 7.36 -5.91 -3.37
C ASP A 16 7.98 -5.12 -2.21
N LEU A 17 8.10 -3.81 -2.40
CA LEU A 17 8.43 -2.89 -1.31
C LEU A 17 7.14 -2.53 -0.56
N THR A 18 7.02 -3.03 0.67
CA THR A 18 5.91 -2.66 1.56
C THR A 18 6.24 -1.42 2.38
N TYR A 19 5.27 -0.53 2.58
CA TYR A 19 5.41 0.66 3.40
C TYR A 19 4.23 0.86 4.33
N SER A 20 4.42 1.68 5.37
CA SER A 20 3.35 2.11 6.26
C SER A 20 3.53 3.59 6.62
N ILE A 21 2.44 4.35 6.54
CA ILE A 21 2.38 5.78 6.91
C ILE A 21 1.38 5.93 8.05
N LEU A 22 1.80 6.62 9.10
CA LEU A 22 0.99 6.92 10.26
C LEU A 22 0.75 8.43 10.34
N VAL A 23 -0.51 8.83 10.41
CA VAL A 23 -0.92 10.23 10.62
C VAL A 23 -1.59 10.33 11.99
N PRO A 24 -0.93 10.93 12.99
CA PRO A 24 -1.48 11.12 14.33
C PRO A 24 -2.75 11.98 14.33
N ALA A 25 -3.68 11.75 15.27
CA ALA A 25 -4.92 12.51 15.33
C ALA A 25 -4.76 14.02 15.59
N ASN A 26 -3.61 14.44 16.11
CA ASN A 26 -3.27 15.85 16.36
C ASN A 26 -2.50 16.49 15.20
N ASP A 27 -2.21 15.75 14.13
CA ASP A 27 -1.62 16.31 12.92
C ASP A 27 -2.70 17.02 12.07
N VAL A 28 -2.36 18.15 11.45
CA VAL A 28 -3.30 18.89 10.59
C VAL A 28 -3.79 18.06 9.41
N THR A 29 -2.95 17.17 8.88
CA THR A 29 -3.29 16.23 7.81
C THR A 29 -4.41 15.28 8.23
N PHE A 30 -4.55 15.00 9.53
CA PHE A 30 -5.65 14.17 10.03
C PHE A 30 -7.01 14.84 9.93
N ALA A 31 -7.11 16.15 9.68
CA ALA A 31 -8.40 16.79 9.39
C ALA A 31 -8.93 16.41 8.00
N GLU A 32 -8.04 16.03 7.08
CA GLU A 32 -8.38 15.74 5.68
C GLU A 32 -9.18 14.44 5.51
N SER A 33 -9.83 14.31 4.36
CA SER A 33 -10.53 13.07 4.02
C SER A 33 -9.54 11.92 3.77
N SER A 34 -9.95 10.68 4.06
CA SER A 34 -9.10 9.50 3.84
C SER A 34 -8.66 9.39 2.38
N MET A 35 -9.56 9.69 1.44
CA MET A 35 -9.27 9.71 0.00
C MET A 35 -8.24 10.78 -0.38
N TRP A 36 -8.35 11.98 0.20
CA TRP A 36 -7.37 13.05 -0.03
C TRP A 36 -5.97 12.63 0.44
N ILE A 37 -5.88 12.03 1.63
CA ILE A 37 -4.60 11.52 2.16
C ILE A 37 -4.06 10.40 1.26
N TYR A 38 -4.92 9.47 0.85
CA TYR A 38 -4.56 8.36 -0.04
C TYR A 38 -3.96 8.86 -1.35
N GLU A 39 -4.65 9.82 -1.98
CA GLU A 39 -4.24 10.41 -3.26
C GLU A 39 -2.93 11.18 -3.15
N ASN A 40 -2.74 11.99 -2.10
CA ASN A 40 -1.49 12.74 -1.92
C ASN A 40 -0.30 11.84 -1.60
N VAL A 41 -0.50 10.78 -0.80
CA VAL A 41 0.54 9.77 -0.57
C VAL A 41 0.95 9.12 -1.89
N HIS A 42 -0.01 8.71 -2.73
CA HIS A 42 0.31 8.08 -4.00
C HIS A 42 0.84 9.07 -5.05
N ARG A 43 0.48 10.35 -4.99
CA ARG A 43 1.09 11.40 -5.83
C ARG A 43 2.58 11.55 -5.51
N ALA A 44 2.94 11.64 -4.23
CA ALA A 44 4.33 11.65 -3.80
C ALA A 44 5.09 10.37 -4.25
N LEU A 45 4.42 9.23 -4.27
CA LEU A 45 4.99 8.00 -4.83
C LEU A 45 5.22 8.09 -6.34
N CYS A 46 4.27 8.65 -7.11
CA CYS A 46 4.46 8.91 -8.53
C CYS A 46 5.68 9.82 -8.77
N ASP A 47 5.83 10.88 -7.98
CA ASP A 47 6.97 11.81 -8.08
C ASP A 47 8.30 11.08 -7.82
N ALA A 48 8.36 10.25 -6.77
CA ALA A 48 9.54 9.46 -6.43
C ALA A 48 9.90 8.38 -7.47
N LEU A 49 8.89 7.88 -8.21
CA LEU A 49 9.06 6.95 -9.33
C LEU A 49 9.45 7.68 -10.63
N GLY A 50 8.99 8.93 -10.83
CA GLY A 50 9.22 9.73 -12.04
C GLY A 50 10.70 9.98 -12.36
N GLU A 51 11.58 9.94 -11.35
CA GLU A 51 13.03 10.01 -11.54
C GLU A 51 13.61 8.81 -12.34
N THR A 52 12.84 7.73 -12.51
CA THR A 52 13.28 6.48 -13.16
C THR A 52 12.83 6.30 -14.63
N ARG A 53 12.45 7.39 -15.32
CA ARG A 53 12.05 7.43 -16.76
C ARG A 53 10.76 6.67 -17.14
N ARG A 54 9.98 6.19 -16.17
CA ARG A 54 8.63 5.65 -16.41
C ARG A 54 7.59 6.59 -15.80
N HIS A 55 6.65 7.08 -16.61
CA HIS A 55 5.61 7.99 -16.15
C HIS A 55 4.59 7.23 -15.28
N ALA A 56 4.76 7.32 -13.96
CA ALA A 56 3.77 6.86 -13.00
C ALA A 56 2.60 7.84 -12.93
N ILE A 57 1.37 7.33 -12.96
CA ILE A 57 0.15 8.13 -12.87
C ILE A 57 -0.81 7.53 -11.85
N LEU A 58 -1.77 8.34 -11.40
CA LEU A 58 -2.85 7.88 -10.54
C LEU A 58 -4.01 7.35 -11.39
N ALA A 59 -4.58 6.21 -11.00
CA ALA A 59 -5.78 5.68 -11.63
C ALA A 59 -6.97 6.62 -11.40
N GLU A 60 -7.71 6.93 -12.46
CA GLU A 60 -8.93 7.73 -12.37
C GLU A 60 -10.11 6.91 -11.81
N GLY A 61 -11.13 7.62 -11.31
CA GLY A 61 -12.24 7.07 -10.53
C GLY A 61 -13.14 6.04 -11.23
N ASP A 62 -13.00 5.90 -12.55
CA ASP A 62 -13.76 4.95 -13.34
C ASP A 62 -12.80 3.87 -13.85
N HIS A 63 -12.74 2.76 -13.10
CA HIS A 63 -12.19 1.47 -13.49
C HIS A 63 -11.17 1.51 -14.65
N PHE A 64 -9.97 2.04 -14.40
CA PHE A 64 -8.84 1.87 -15.29
C PHE A 64 -8.46 0.38 -15.29
N GLY A 65 -9.15 -0.40 -16.12
CA GLY A 65 -8.78 -1.75 -16.49
C GLY A 65 -9.70 -2.88 -16.01
N ARG A 66 -10.68 -3.22 -16.85
CA ARG A 66 -10.78 -4.62 -17.36
C ARG A 66 -9.69 -4.88 -18.42
N PHE A 67 -8.52 -4.26 -18.31
CA PHE A 67 -7.33 -4.69 -19.03
C PHE A 67 -6.76 -5.90 -18.28
N SER A 68 -7.55 -6.97 -18.32
CA SER A 68 -7.05 -8.32 -18.25
C SER A 68 -5.88 -8.37 -19.24
N SER A 69 -4.70 -8.67 -18.72
CA SER A 69 -3.59 -9.11 -19.55
C SER A 69 -4.12 -10.16 -20.53
N THR A 70 -4.19 -9.81 -21.81
CA THR A 70 -4.63 -10.69 -22.89
C THR A 70 -3.58 -11.77 -23.23
N ILE A 71 -2.86 -12.27 -22.22
CA ILE A 71 -1.95 -13.42 -22.31
C ILE A 71 -2.24 -14.37 -21.14
N ALA A 72 -3.47 -14.86 -21.07
CA ALA A 72 -3.84 -16.11 -20.40
C ALA A 72 -5.30 -16.48 -20.76
N ALA A 73 -5.75 -16.25 -21.99
CA ALA A 73 -7.01 -16.80 -22.47
C ALA A 73 -6.81 -18.28 -22.82
N GLY A 74 -6.63 -19.10 -21.78
CA GLY A 74 -6.34 -20.51 -21.89
C GLY A 74 -6.63 -21.22 -20.57
N ARG A 75 -7.92 -21.45 -20.29
CA ARG A 75 -8.44 -22.40 -19.30
C ARG A 75 -8.14 -22.09 -17.81
N ALA A 76 -8.90 -21.19 -17.21
CA ALA A 76 -9.26 -21.29 -15.80
C ALA A 76 -10.57 -20.54 -15.54
N GLY A 77 -11.45 -21.15 -14.75
CA GLY A 77 -12.80 -20.66 -14.50
C GLY A 77 -12.87 -19.29 -13.82
N ILE A 78 -14.07 -18.72 -13.86
CA ILE A 78 -14.48 -17.36 -13.45
C ILE A 78 -14.34 -17.10 -11.92
N SER A 79 -13.53 -17.83 -11.16
CA SER A 79 -13.63 -17.84 -9.69
C SER A 79 -12.39 -17.48 -8.86
N ASP A 80 -11.29 -16.97 -9.44
CA ASP A 80 -10.08 -16.65 -8.64
C ASP A 80 -9.47 -15.24 -8.88
N ALA A 81 -9.81 -14.58 -9.99
CA ALA A 81 -9.25 -13.27 -10.34
C ALA A 81 -9.87 -12.09 -9.56
N SER A 82 -10.97 -12.28 -8.83
CA SER A 82 -11.72 -11.19 -8.18
C SER A 82 -11.18 -10.76 -6.82
N TYR A 83 -10.24 -11.51 -6.23
CA TYR A 83 -9.71 -11.24 -4.88
C TYR A 83 -8.29 -10.68 -4.86
N ASN A 84 -7.59 -10.70 -6.00
CA ASN A 84 -6.24 -10.15 -6.10
C ASN A 84 -6.31 -8.63 -6.25
N CYS A 85 -5.88 -7.90 -5.22
CA CYS A 85 -5.92 -6.43 -5.25
C CYS A 85 -5.05 -5.79 -6.34
N PHE A 86 -4.13 -6.53 -6.96
CA PHE A 86 -3.28 -6.01 -8.04
C PHE A 86 -3.86 -6.19 -9.45
N THR A 87 -4.95 -6.97 -9.61
CA THR A 87 -5.59 -7.17 -10.93
C THR A 87 -6.57 -6.07 -11.30
N THR A 88 -7.09 -5.32 -10.31
CA THR A 88 -8.05 -4.23 -10.54
C THR A 88 -7.58 -2.98 -9.80
N ALA A 89 -7.29 -1.92 -10.55
CA ALA A 89 -6.98 -0.62 -9.98
C ALA A 89 -8.25 0.07 -9.46
N VAL A 90 -8.14 0.70 -8.30
CA VAL A 90 -9.14 1.62 -7.77
C VAL A 90 -8.63 3.05 -7.88
N ARG A 91 -9.54 4.03 -7.69
CA ARG A 91 -9.19 5.46 -7.73
C ARG A 91 -7.93 5.74 -6.92
N ALA A 92 -7.02 6.47 -7.56
CA ALA A 92 -5.72 6.89 -7.05
C ALA A 92 -4.74 5.77 -6.72
N ASP A 93 -4.93 4.52 -7.18
CA ASP A 93 -3.83 3.56 -7.25
C ASP A 93 -2.74 4.05 -8.21
N VAL A 94 -1.49 3.63 -8.00
CA VAL A 94 -0.38 4.02 -8.87
C VAL A 94 -0.26 3.05 -10.03
N MET A 95 -0.20 3.62 -11.23
CA MET A 95 -0.17 2.91 -12.49
C MET A 95 1.11 3.26 -13.26
N ILE A 96 1.70 2.26 -13.93
CA ILE A 96 2.76 2.44 -14.93
C ILE A 96 2.37 1.60 -16.16
N ASP A 97 2.42 2.19 -17.34
CA ASP A 97 2.10 1.53 -18.62
C ASP A 97 0.75 0.76 -18.59
N GLY A 98 -0.26 1.37 -17.94
CA GLY A 98 -1.60 0.80 -17.80
C GLY A 98 -1.73 -0.35 -16.79
N ARG A 99 -0.67 -0.66 -16.04
CA ARG A 99 -0.65 -1.70 -15.00
C ARG A 99 -0.55 -1.10 -13.62
N LYS A 100 -1.29 -1.66 -12.67
CA LYS A 100 -1.18 -1.27 -11.26
C LYS A 100 0.17 -1.73 -10.72
N VAL A 101 0.94 -0.77 -10.22
CA VAL A 101 2.24 -1.02 -9.56
C VAL A 101 2.19 -0.75 -8.07
N ALA A 102 1.29 0.11 -7.59
CA ALA A 102 1.12 0.30 -6.16
C ALA A 102 -0.34 0.52 -5.77
N GLY A 103 -0.65 0.10 -4.55
CA GLY A 103 -1.93 0.34 -3.90
C GLY A 103 -1.79 0.23 -2.40
N ALA A 104 -2.79 0.72 -1.68
CA ALA A 104 -2.78 0.71 -0.23
C ALA A 104 -4.15 0.44 0.37
N ALA A 105 -4.16 0.18 1.68
CA ALA A 105 -5.36 0.15 2.48
C ALA A 105 -5.18 1.10 3.66
N GLN A 106 -6.26 1.78 4.04
CA GLN A 106 -6.28 2.71 5.17
C GLN A 106 -7.15 2.20 6.30
N ARG A 107 -6.77 2.52 7.54
CA ARG A 107 -7.60 2.38 8.73
C ARG A 107 -7.52 3.65 9.55
N ARG A 108 -8.67 4.30 9.74
CA ARG A 108 -8.82 5.52 10.54
C ARG A 108 -9.46 5.19 11.88
N THR A 109 -8.92 5.76 12.95
CA THR A 109 -9.43 5.62 14.32
C THR A 109 -9.38 6.97 15.02
N ARG A 110 -9.93 7.08 16.24
CA ARG A 110 -9.81 8.29 17.06
C ARG A 110 -8.36 8.64 17.44
N ARG A 111 -7.41 7.72 17.26
CA ARG A 111 -5.97 7.93 17.56
C ARG A 111 -5.17 8.42 16.34
N GLY A 112 -5.69 8.25 15.13
CA GLY A 112 -4.98 8.56 13.91
C GLY A 112 -5.37 7.65 12.74
N LEU A 113 -4.66 7.81 11.64
CA LEU A 113 -4.81 7.04 10.41
C LEU A 113 -3.54 6.22 10.16
N LEU A 114 -3.74 4.96 9.78
CA LEU A 114 -2.69 4.09 9.25
C LEU A 114 -2.99 3.81 7.78
N GLN A 115 -2.03 4.08 6.89
CA GLN A 115 -2.03 3.60 5.52
C GLN A 115 -0.94 2.55 5.36
N GLN A 116 -1.29 1.37 4.86
CA GLN A 116 -0.35 0.30 4.55
C GLN A 116 -0.40 0.01 3.06
N GLY A 117 0.74 0.06 2.39
CA GLY A 117 0.82 -0.11 0.94
C GLY A 117 1.91 -1.07 0.51
N SER A 118 1.83 -1.47 -0.76
CA SER A 118 2.76 -2.36 -1.44
C SER A 118 3.06 -1.78 -2.82
N ILE A 119 4.33 -1.84 -3.22
CA ILE A 119 4.85 -1.32 -4.49
C ILE A 119 5.55 -2.49 -5.20
N GLN A 120 5.08 -2.85 -6.39
CA GLN A 120 5.57 -3.94 -7.21
C GLN A 120 6.41 -3.43 -8.40
N GLY A 121 7.30 -4.28 -8.91
CA GLY A 121 8.05 -4.00 -10.12
C GLY A 121 9.13 -2.94 -9.95
N THR A 122 9.63 -2.77 -8.72
CA THR A 122 10.72 -1.86 -8.37
C THR A 122 11.86 -2.66 -7.76
N ASP A 123 13.10 -2.33 -8.13
CA ASP A 123 14.28 -2.96 -7.55
C ASP A 123 14.46 -2.49 -6.10
N ILE A 124 14.44 -3.42 -5.16
CA ILE A 124 14.73 -3.14 -3.75
C ILE A 124 16.16 -2.60 -3.64
N GLY A 125 16.32 -1.44 -2.99
CA GLY A 125 17.63 -0.80 -2.81
C GLY A 125 18.01 0.24 -3.86
N ASN A 126 17.13 0.57 -4.81
CA ASN A 126 17.35 1.63 -5.80
C ASN A 126 17.13 3.07 -5.27
N GLY A 127 17.07 3.26 -3.94
CA GLY A 127 16.83 4.55 -3.31
C GLY A 127 15.37 5.04 -3.32
N LEU A 128 14.40 4.21 -3.73
CA LEU A 128 12.99 4.62 -3.82
C LEU A 128 12.40 4.99 -2.45
N ALA A 129 12.79 4.30 -1.37
CA ALA A 129 12.27 4.59 -0.04
C ALA A 129 12.62 6.00 0.42
N GLU A 130 13.86 6.43 0.16
CA GLU A 130 14.40 7.74 0.49
C GLU A 130 13.73 8.83 -0.35
N ARG A 131 13.64 8.64 -1.67
CA ARG A 131 12.92 9.58 -2.55
C ARG A 131 11.46 9.71 -2.17
N PHE A 132 10.81 8.61 -1.84
CA PHE A 132 9.41 8.62 -1.43
C PHE A 132 9.21 9.35 -0.10
N ALA A 133 10.09 9.14 0.88
CA ALA A 133 10.06 9.89 2.14
C ALA A 133 10.27 11.40 1.92
N GLN A 134 11.19 11.79 1.04
CA GLN A 134 11.46 13.18 0.68
C GLN A 134 10.29 13.83 -0.07
N ALA A 135 9.64 13.09 -0.98
CA ALA A 135 8.45 13.54 -1.70
C ALA A 135 7.25 13.75 -0.76
N LEU A 136 7.15 12.95 0.32
CA LEU A 136 6.12 13.13 1.35
C LEU A 136 6.40 14.34 2.25
N SER A 137 7.66 14.61 2.57
CA SER A 137 8.05 15.75 3.41
C SER A 137 9.50 16.15 3.23
N ALA A 138 9.73 17.45 3.05
CA ALA A 138 11.08 18.03 3.06
C ALA A 138 11.78 17.88 4.43
N ASN A 139 11.01 17.68 5.50
CA ASN A 139 11.51 17.50 6.87
C ASN A 139 11.49 16.01 7.26
N CYS A 140 12.15 15.16 6.48
CA CYS A 140 12.30 13.74 6.80
C CYS A 140 13.62 13.45 7.53
N CYS A 141 13.59 12.47 8.45
CA CYS A 141 14.79 11.96 9.09
C CYS A 141 14.66 10.46 9.33
N GLU A 142 15.76 9.73 9.17
CA GLU A 142 15.81 8.32 9.54
C GLU A 142 15.85 8.18 11.06
N ARG A 143 15.08 7.24 11.59
CA ARG A 143 15.08 6.90 13.01
C ARG A 143 15.04 5.41 13.20
N LYS A 144 15.80 4.92 14.18
CA LYS A 144 15.64 3.55 14.68
C LYS A 144 14.34 3.47 15.46
N VAL A 145 13.63 2.36 15.31
CA VAL A 145 12.42 2.07 16.08
C VAL A 145 12.82 1.75 17.52
N ASP A 146 12.13 2.36 18.49
CA ASP A 146 12.39 2.14 19.91
C ASP A 146 12.22 0.66 20.30
N GLU A 147 13.10 0.17 21.17
CA GLU A 147 13.06 -1.24 21.62
C GLU A 147 11.74 -1.64 22.26
N GLU A 148 11.11 -0.73 23.01
CA GLU A 148 9.81 -0.97 23.64
C GLU A 148 8.70 -1.15 22.60
N ILE A 149 8.77 -0.42 21.48
CA ILE A 149 7.85 -0.60 20.34
C ILE A 149 8.09 -1.97 19.70
N LEU A 150 9.35 -2.38 19.52
CA LEU A 150 9.70 -3.69 18.97
C LEU A 150 9.21 -4.83 19.86
N LYS A 151 9.41 -4.74 21.18
CA LYS A 151 8.92 -5.73 22.15
C LYS A 151 7.40 -5.85 22.10
N LEU A 152 6.69 -4.71 22.06
CA LEU A 152 5.24 -4.71 21.92
C LEU A 152 4.78 -5.30 20.59
N ALA A 153 5.47 -5.00 19.49
CA ALA A 153 5.19 -5.56 18.18
C ALA A 153 5.35 -7.08 18.17
N GLN A 154 6.43 -7.62 18.75
CA GLN A 154 6.66 -9.07 18.90
C GLN A 154 5.56 -9.73 19.73
N LYS A 155 5.17 -9.10 20.86
CA LYS A 155 4.06 -9.59 21.69
C LYS A 155 2.75 -9.64 20.90
N LEU A 156 2.42 -8.58 20.14
CA LEU A 156 1.23 -8.56 19.29
C LEU A 156 1.30 -9.59 18.15
N ALA A 157 2.49 -9.81 17.59
CA ALA A 157 2.70 -10.82 16.57
C ALA A 157 2.34 -12.21 17.10
N GLN A 158 2.83 -12.58 18.29
CA GLN A 158 2.54 -13.88 18.90
C GLN A 158 1.10 -14.01 19.39
N GLN A 159 0.60 -12.99 20.11
CA GLN A 159 -0.67 -13.09 20.85
C GLN A 159 -1.90 -12.78 19.99
N LYS A 160 -1.71 -12.17 18.83
CA LYS A 160 -2.81 -11.78 17.94
C LYS A 160 -2.55 -12.15 16.49
N TYR A 161 -1.52 -11.59 15.86
CA TYR A 161 -1.40 -11.72 14.40
C TYR A 161 -1.02 -13.13 13.94
N GLY A 162 -0.39 -13.93 14.80
CA GLY A 162 -0.06 -15.33 14.57
C GLY A 162 -1.10 -16.33 15.07
N THR A 163 -2.24 -15.90 15.63
CA THR A 163 -3.25 -16.81 16.16
C THR A 163 -4.28 -17.19 15.10
N GLU A 164 -4.73 -18.45 15.11
CA GLU A 164 -5.77 -18.94 14.20
C GLU A 164 -7.08 -18.14 14.33
N SER A 165 -7.42 -17.71 15.55
CA SER A 165 -8.63 -16.92 15.81
C SER A 165 -8.60 -15.56 15.11
N TRP A 166 -7.42 -14.97 14.91
CA TRP A 166 -7.26 -13.75 14.13
C TRP A 166 -7.20 -14.05 12.63
N LEU A 167 -6.40 -15.03 12.22
CA LEU A 167 -6.18 -15.37 10.81
C LEU A 167 -7.46 -15.82 10.11
N ARG A 168 -8.36 -16.51 10.82
CA ARG A 168 -9.65 -17.01 10.27
C ARG A 168 -10.83 -16.07 10.53
N LYS A 169 -10.60 -14.89 11.09
CA LYS A 169 -11.66 -13.94 11.41
C LYS A 169 -12.29 -13.39 10.12
N ARG A 170 -13.55 -13.76 9.88
CA ARG A 170 -14.39 -13.22 8.80
C ARG A 170 -14.66 -11.74 9.04
#